data_AF-A0A093X617-F1
#
_entry.id   AF-A0A093X617-F1
#
_cell.length_a   1.000
_cell.length_b   1.000
_cell.length_c   1.000
_cell.angle_alpha   90.00
_cell.angle_beta   90.00
_cell.angle_gamma   90.00
#
_symmetry.space_group_name_H-M   'P 1'
#
loop_
_entity.id
_entity.type
_entity.pdbx_description
1 polymer ?
#
loop_
_entity_poly.entity_id
_entity_poly.type
_entity_poly.pdbx_seq_one_letter_code
_entity_poly.pdbx_strand_id
1 'polypeptide(L)'
;PGSSQRFLDKSRSLAADCVAYDLEDSVTPHKKAEARQLVRRAIDQAAPTQIQRKTPISILALIESAKSITNLNEICRATPLLQGLIFAAEDFALDLSLTRTPSLTEFLFARSAIVTAARAHDLPSTIDLVCTAYRSDSAKQLLEEESRGGKRLGFNGKQCIHPTQVETVQRVFSPEAEEVEWAVRVMIADAKAAEAGKGAWTLDGKMIDVPVAEKEKSI
;
A
#
# COMPACT_ATOMS: atom_id res chain seq x y z
N PRO A 1 2.35 -16.20 -7.40
CA PRO A 1 2.93 -17.55 -7.32
C PRO A 1 4.34 -17.67 -7.93
N GLY A 2 5.33 -17.92 -7.08
CA GLY A 2 6.72 -18.21 -7.47
C GLY A 2 6.90 -19.56 -8.17
N SER A 3 5.89 -20.43 -8.16
CA SER A 3 5.87 -21.71 -8.87
C SER A 3 5.49 -21.61 -10.36
N SER A 4 5.49 -20.42 -10.95
CA SER A 4 5.05 -20.19 -12.33
C SER A 4 6.08 -19.32 -13.07
N GLN A 5 6.93 -19.95 -13.88
CA GLN A 5 7.92 -19.25 -14.70
C GLN A 5 7.26 -18.16 -15.57
N ARG A 6 6.12 -18.47 -16.20
CA ARG A 6 5.34 -17.52 -17.00
C ARG A 6 4.99 -16.24 -16.23
N PHE A 7 4.62 -16.36 -14.95
CA PHE A 7 4.28 -15.20 -14.13
C PHE A 7 5.52 -14.43 -13.68
N LEU A 8 6.61 -15.12 -13.35
CA LEU A 8 7.89 -14.48 -13.04
C LEU A 8 8.37 -13.65 -14.24
N ASP A 9 8.36 -14.22 -15.44
CA ASP A 9 8.80 -13.52 -16.65
C ASP A 9 7.90 -12.31 -16.96
N LYS A 10 6.58 -12.49 -16.88
CA LYS A 10 5.62 -11.39 -17.13
C LYS A 10 5.75 -10.26 -16.11
N SER A 11 6.03 -10.58 -14.84
CA SER A 11 6.13 -9.58 -13.77
C SER A 11 7.19 -8.51 -14.06
N ARG A 12 8.28 -8.90 -14.75
CA ARG A 12 9.40 -8.02 -15.08
C ARG A 12 9.05 -6.94 -16.11
N SER A 13 7.91 -7.08 -16.81
CA SER A 13 7.40 -6.11 -17.77
C SER A 13 6.23 -5.28 -17.23
N LEU A 14 5.82 -5.48 -15.97
CA LEU A 14 4.71 -4.72 -15.39
C LEU A 14 5.22 -3.37 -14.90
N ALA A 15 4.38 -2.35 -14.98
CA ALA A 15 4.65 -1.04 -14.43
C ALA A 15 4.48 -0.96 -12.90
N ALA A 16 4.31 -2.10 -12.21
CA ALA A 16 4.06 -2.13 -10.78
C ALA A 16 5.29 -1.65 -9.98
N ASP A 17 5.04 -0.85 -8.94
CA ASP A 17 6.11 -0.27 -8.09
C ASP A 17 6.82 -1.34 -7.24
N CYS A 18 6.11 -2.43 -6.93
CA CYS A 18 6.63 -3.56 -6.18
C CYS A 18 6.06 -4.88 -6.73
N VAL A 19 6.89 -5.93 -6.72
CA VAL A 19 6.50 -7.29 -7.09
C VAL A 19 6.86 -8.23 -5.95
N ALA A 20 5.85 -8.90 -5.39
CA ALA A 20 6.02 -9.95 -4.40
C ALA A 20 6.04 -11.33 -5.08
N TYR A 21 7.18 -12.02 -5.00
CA TYR A 21 7.29 -13.41 -5.43
C TYR A 21 6.85 -14.36 -4.31
N ASP A 22 5.58 -14.73 -4.36
CA ASP A 22 4.97 -15.56 -3.33
C ASP A 22 5.49 -17.00 -3.31
N LEU A 23 5.81 -17.50 -2.11
CA LEU A 23 6.22 -18.87 -1.79
C LEU A 23 5.26 -19.57 -0.82
N GLU A 24 4.21 -18.88 -0.39
CA GLU A 24 3.24 -19.27 0.61
C GLU A 24 1.95 -19.77 -0.06
N ASP A 25 0.83 -19.06 0.08
CA ASP A 25 -0.51 -19.61 -0.16
C ASP A 25 -0.82 -19.85 -1.63
N SER A 26 -0.23 -19.08 -2.54
CA SER A 26 -0.40 -19.35 -3.98
C SER A 26 0.48 -20.50 -4.48
N VAL A 27 1.27 -21.15 -3.60
CA VAL A 27 2.16 -22.26 -3.94
C VAL A 27 1.80 -23.51 -3.15
N THR A 28 1.30 -24.53 -3.85
CA THR A 28 0.98 -25.85 -3.27
C THR A 28 2.20 -26.48 -2.59
N PRO A 29 2.02 -27.28 -1.51
CA PRO A 29 3.14 -27.85 -0.74
C PRO A 29 4.21 -28.55 -1.58
N HIS A 30 3.79 -29.37 -2.56
CA HIS A 30 4.69 -30.12 -3.43
C HIS A 30 5.48 -29.24 -4.41
N LYS A 31 5.03 -28.00 -4.68
CA LYS A 31 5.73 -27.05 -5.56
C LYS A 31 6.64 -26.07 -4.82
N LYS A 32 6.63 -26.04 -3.49
CA LYS A 32 7.42 -25.05 -2.72
C LYS A 32 8.92 -25.16 -2.99
N ALA A 33 9.45 -26.37 -3.17
CA ALA A 33 10.87 -26.56 -3.50
C ALA A 33 11.24 -25.99 -4.88
N GLU A 34 10.43 -26.29 -5.90
CA GLU A 34 10.58 -25.75 -7.25
C GLU A 34 10.41 -24.23 -7.27
N ALA A 35 9.40 -23.70 -6.57
CA ALA A 35 9.14 -22.28 -6.48
C ALA A 35 10.34 -21.51 -5.90
N ARG A 36 10.99 -22.03 -4.84
CA ARG A 36 12.22 -21.43 -4.31
C ARG A 36 13.33 -21.35 -5.34
N GLN A 37 13.52 -22.40 -6.15
CA GLN A 37 14.52 -22.42 -7.21
C GLN A 37 14.19 -21.43 -8.34
N LEU A 38 12.92 -21.34 -8.75
CA LEU A 38 12.44 -20.40 -9.75
C LEU A 38 12.60 -18.95 -9.30
N VAL A 39 12.17 -18.63 -8.09
CA VAL A 39 12.29 -17.29 -7.50
C VAL A 39 13.75 -16.90 -7.34
N ARG A 40 14.62 -17.80 -6.85
CA ARG A 40 16.06 -17.54 -6.79
C ARG A 40 16.63 -17.21 -8.17
N ARG A 41 16.32 -18.00 -9.20
CA ARG A 41 16.76 -17.71 -10.57
C ARG A 41 16.25 -16.37 -11.07
N ALA A 42 15.00 -16.00 -10.78
CA ALA A 42 14.42 -14.72 -11.18
C ALA A 42 15.10 -13.53 -10.47
N ILE A 43 15.44 -13.68 -9.18
CA ILE A 43 16.17 -12.66 -8.41
C ILE A 43 17.64 -12.60 -8.82
N ASP A 44 18.29 -13.71 -9.20
CA ASP A 44 19.69 -13.72 -9.62
C ASP A 44 19.90 -13.06 -11.00
N GLN A 45 18.84 -12.95 -11.83
CA GLN A 45 18.88 -12.15 -13.05
C GLN A 45 19.12 -10.66 -12.76
N ALA A 46 19.73 -9.96 -13.72
CA ALA A 46 19.91 -8.51 -13.62
C ALA A 46 18.57 -7.82 -13.30
N ALA A 47 18.56 -6.96 -12.29
CA ALA A 47 17.38 -6.18 -11.98
C ALA A 47 17.05 -5.25 -13.16
N PRO A 48 15.78 -4.95 -13.44
CA PRO A 48 15.41 -3.84 -14.32
C PRO A 48 16.15 -2.56 -13.88
N THR A 49 16.53 -1.70 -14.83
CA THR A 49 17.38 -0.52 -14.58
C THR A 49 16.83 0.42 -13.49
N GLN A 50 15.53 0.39 -13.26
CA GLN A 50 14.80 1.21 -12.28
C GLN A 50 14.84 0.63 -10.85
N ILE A 51 15.29 -0.62 -10.66
CA ILE A 51 15.25 -1.32 -9.37
C ILE A 51 16.67 -1.43 -8.80
N GLN A 52 16.88 -0.82 -7.63
CA GLN A 52 18.11 -0.97 -6.86
C GLN A 52 17.92 -1.99 -5.73
N ARG A 53 18.83 -2.96 -5.62
CA ARG A 53 18.85 -3.89 -4.49
C ARG A 53 19.41 -3.17 -3.27
N LYS A 54 18.60 -3.07 -2.21
CA LYS A 54 19.03 -2.52 -0.92
C LYS A 54 19.64 -3.61 -0.04
N THR A 55 20.68 -3.25 0.71
CA THR A 55 21.26 -4.06 1.79
C THR A 55 21.43 -3.15 3.03
N PRO A 56 20.96 -3.57 4.22
CA PRO A 56 20.20 -4.78 4.51
C PRO A 56 18.83 -4.80 3.80
N ILE A 57 18.21 -5.99 3.72
CA ILE A 57 16.86 -6.13 3.14
C ILE A 57 15.83 -5.41 4.01
N SER A 58 14.79 -4.89 3.38
CA SER A 58 13.62 -4.33 4.06
C SER A 58 12.55 -5.41 4.27
N ILE A 59 11.73 -5.23 5.30
CA ILE A 59 10.63 -6.13 5.66
C ILE A 59 9.31 -5.39 5.51
N LEU A 60 8.34 -6.02 4.86
CA LEU A 60 6.93 -5.65 4.93
C LEU A 60 6.20 -6.78 5.67
N ALA A 61 5.44 -6.45 6.71
CA ALA A 61 4.74 -7.44 7.51
C ALA A 61 3.27 -7.55 7.08
N LEU A 62 2.78 -8.78 6.90
CA LEU A 62 1.36 -9.05 6.72
C LEU A 62 0.65 -8.97 8.08
N ILE A 63 -0.43 -8.20 8.12
CA ILE A 63 -1.34 -8.08 9.26
C ILE A 63 -2.60 -8.83 8.87
N GLU A 64 -2.82 -9.99 9.50
CA GLU A 64 -3.75 -11.00 8.99
C GLU A 64 -4.44 -11.83 10.07
N SER A 65 -4.36 -11.41 11.34
CA SER A 65 -5.05 -12.10 12.46
C SER A 65 -5.51 -11.13 13.54
N ALA A 66 -6.46 -11.56 14.39
CA ALA A 66 -6.87 -10.84 15.60
C ALA A 66 -5.66 -10.54 16.49
N LYS A 67 -4.76 -11.51 16.63
CA LYS A 67 -3.51 -11.35 17.40
C LYS A 67 -2.62 -10.26 16.80
N SER A 68 -2.51 -10.15 15.47
CA SER A 68 -1.71 -9.10 14.85
C SER A 68 -2.25 -7.70 15.18
N ILE A 69 -3.57 -7.51 15.20
CA ILE A 69 -4.20 -6.23 15.54
C ILE A 69 -3.92 -5.83 17.00
N THR A 70 -4.03 -6.77 17.94
CA THR A 70 -3.78 -6.48 19.36
C THR A 70 -2.30 -6.22 19.69
N ASN A 71 -1.38 -6.63 18.80
CA ASN A 71 0.06 -6.49 19.00
C ASN A 71 0.73 -5.53 17.98
N LEU A 72 -0.05 -4.71 17.25
CA LEU A 72 0.48 -3.82 16.20
C LEU A 72 1.68 -2.98 16.65
N ASN A 73 1.60 -2.40 17.84
CA ASN A 73 2.68 -1.55 18.38
C ASN A 73 3.99 -2.33 18.61
N GLU A 74 3.90 -3.60 19.04
CA GLU A 74 5.07 -4.47 19.23
C GLU A 74 5.65 -4.89 17.89
N ILE A 75 4.78 -5.25 16.93
CA ILE A 75 5.18 -5.58 15.55
C ILE A 75 5.95 -4.40 14.92
N CYS A 76 5.41 -3.18 15.03
CA CYS A 76 6.05 -1.99 14.48
C CYS A 76 7.44 -1.71 15.09
N ARG A 77 7.69 -2.12 16.34
CA ARG A 77 8.98 -1.92 17.05
C ARG A 77 9.94 -3.09 16.92
N ALA A 78 9.50 -4.21 16.35
CA ALA A 78 10.25 -5.47 16.41
C ALA A 78 11.62 -5.38 15.72
N THR A 79 11.78 -4.53 14.70
CA THR A 79 13.02 -4.41 13.94
C THR A 79 13.11 -3.09 13.16
N PRO A 80 14.30 -2.46 13.09
CA PRO A 80 14.52 -1.30 12.22
C PRO A 80 14.43 -1.63 10.72
N LEU A 81 14.41 -2.92 10.35
CA LEU A 81 14.25 -3.36 8.96
C LEU A 81 12.80 -3.28 8.47
N LEU A 82 11.83 -3.12 9.39
CA LEU A 82 10.42 -2.99 9.02
C LEU A 82 10.22 -1.66 8.29
N GLN A 83 9.64 -1.73 7.09
CA GLN A 83 9.34 -0.57 6.26
C GLN A 83 7.85 -0.44 5.97
N GLY A 84 7.03 -1.38 6.42
CA GLY A 84 5.61 -1.26 6.20
C GLY A 84 4.77 -2.44 6.63
N LEU A 85 3.47 -2.20 6.59
CA LEU A 85 2.42 -3.15 6.90
C LEU A 85 1.56 -3.39 5.66
N ILE A 86 1.10 -4.62 5.49
CA ILE A 86 0.20 -5.05 4.42
C ILE A 86 -1.01 -5.69 5.08
N PHE A 87 -2.23 -5.24 4.76
CA PHE A 87 -3.43 -5.88 5.32
C PHE A 87 -3.84 -7.12 4.49
N ALA A 88 -3.74 -8.31 5.08
CA ALA A 88 -4.16 -9.56 4.45
C ALA A 88 -5.60 -9.90 4.90
N ALA A 89 -6.58 -9.34 4.19
CA ALA A 89 -7.98 -9.36 4.63
C ALA A 89 -8.65 -10.74 4.59
N GLU A 90 -8.23 -11.64 3.70
CA GLU A 90 -8.86 -12.96 3.57
C GLU A 90 -8.49 -13.87 4.76
N ASP A 91 -7.20 -13.93 5.12
CA ASP A 91 -6.74 -14.65 6.30
C ASP A 91 -7.23 -14.00 7.60
N PHE A 92 -7.30 -12.67 7.64
CA PHE A 92 -7.92 -11.95 8.75
C PHE A 92 -9.41 -12.31 8.90
N ALA A 93 -10.15 -12.39 7.80
CA ALA A 93 -11.55 -12.80 7.82
C ALA A 93 -11.70 -14.24 8.30
N LEU A 94 -10.81 -15.14 7.88
CA LEU A 94 -10.78 -16.52 8.36
C LEU A 94 -10.55 -16.60 9.87
N ASP A 95 -9.52 -15.91 10.38
CA ASP A 95 -9.14 -15.93 11.80
C ASP A 95 -10.27 -15.39 12.71
N LEU A 96 -10.95 -14.32 12.30
CA LEU A 96 -12.07 -13.74 13.06
C LEU A 96 -13.44 -14.34 12.72
N SER A 97 -13.51 -15.29 11.77
CA SER A 97 -14.78 -15.83 11.25
C SER A 97 -15.72 -14.74 10.69
N LEU A 98 -15.15 -13.74 9.99
CA LEU A 98 -15.90 -12.67 9.33
C LEU A 98 -16.40 -13.10 7.94
N THR A 99 -17.53 -12.51 7.53
CA THR A 99 -17.98 -12.59 6.14
C THR A 99 -17.62 -11.28 5.44
N ARG A 100 -16.76 -11.37 4.43
CA ARG A 100 -16.42 -10.22 3.58
C ARG A 100 -17.64 -9.73 2.82
N THR A 101 -17.89 -8.43 2.86
CA THR A 101 -18.95 -7.75 2.11
C THR A 101 -18.36 -6.75 1.11
N PRO A 102 -19.11 -6.34 0.07
CA PRO A 102 -18.65 -5.27 -0.82
C PRO A 102 -18.38 -3.94 -0.11
N SER A 103 -18.96 -3.71 1.08
CA SER A 103 -18.77 -2.47 1.83
C SER A 103 -17.41 -2.38 2.53
N LEU A 104 -16.78 -3.53 2.81
CA LEU A 104 -15.57 -3.64 3.65
C LEU A 104 -15.71 -3.04 5.07
N THR A 105 -16.94 -2.80 5.53
CA THR A 105 -17.20 -2.18 6.85
C THR A 105 -16.74 -3.09 7.98
N GLU A 106 -16.83 -4.40 7.79
CA GLU A 106 -16.32 -5.42 8.71
C GLU A 106 -14.81 -5.32 8.98
N PHE A 107 -14.06 -4.68 8.07
CA PHE A 107 -12.63 -4.45 8.22
C PHE A 107 -12.27 -3.04 8.68
N LEU A 108 -13.25 -2.15 8.91
CA LEU A 108 -12.99 -0.74 9.17
C LEU A 108 -12.09 -0.53 10.39
N PHE A 109 -12.33 -1.27 11.48
CA PHE A 109 -11.51 -1.19 12.68
C PHE A 109 -10.07 -1.63 12.41
N ALA A 110 -9.89 -2.81 11.79
CA ALA A 110 -8.57 -3.36 11.47
C ALA A 110 -7.78 -2.42 10.54
N ARG A 111 -8.42 -1.92 9.47
CA ARG A 111 -7.81 -0.98 8.52
C ARG A 111 -7.38 0.32 9.19
N SER A 112 -8.24 0.89 10.05
CA SER A 112 -7.92 2.12 10.80
C SER A 112 -6.78 1.90 11.81
N ALA A 113 -6.79 0.77 12.50
CA ALA A 113 -5.74 0.41 13.46
C ALA A 113 -4.37 0.24 12.77
N ILE A 114 -4.34 -0.43 11.61
CA ILE A 114 -3.13 -0.63 10.82
C ILE A 114 -2.53 0.69 10.37
N VAL A 115 -3.32 1.59 9.77
CA VAL A 115 -2.80 2.90 9.33
C VAL A 115 -2.32 3.72 10.51
N THR A 116 -3.07 3.75 11.60
CA THR A 116 -2.69 4.47 12.82
C THR A 116 -1.35 3.97 13.35
N ALA A 117 -1.19 2.65 13.45
CA ALA A 117 0.05 2.04 13.91
C ALA A 117 1.21 2.28 12.95
N ALA A 118 1.00 2.20 11.64
CA ALA A 118 2.05 2.48 10.67
C ALA A 118 2.55 3.93 10.77
N ARG A 119 1.63 4.89 10.89
CA ARG A 119 1.97 6.32 11.03
C ARG A 119 2.61 6.64 12.38
N ALA A 120 2.14 6.04 13.47
CA ALA A 120 2.72 6.25 14.81
C ALA A 120 4.17 5.77 14.94
N HIS A 121 4.66 4.96 13.99
CA HIS A 121 6.02 4.45 13.95
C HIS A 121 6.75 4.84 12.66
N ASP A 122 6.27 5.87 11.96
CA ASP A 122 6.90 6.44 10.76
C ASP A 122 7.20 5.40 9.66
N LEU A 123 6.36 4.36 9.54
CA LEU A 123 6.54 3.34 8.51
C LEU A 123 6.18 3.89 7.12
N PRO A 124 7.08 3.81 6.12
CA PRO A 124 6.87 4.44 4.83
C PRO A 124 5.82 3.74 3.96
N SER A 125 5.52 2.45 4.18
CA SER A 125 4.57 1.69 3.37
C SER A 125 3.40 1.17 4.20
N THR A 126 2.18 1.51 3.81
CA THR A 126 0.95 0.96 4.39
C THR A 126 0.05 0.53 3.24
N ILE A 127 0.01 -0.78 2.98
CA ILE A 127 -0.58 -1.35 1.77
C ILE A 127 -1.91 -2.03 2.11
N ASP A 128 -2.96 -1.63 1.40
CA ASP A 128 -4.32 -2.09 1.64
C ASP A 128 -4.57 -3.49 1.05
N LEU A 129 -5.70 -4.06 1.43
CA LEU A 129 -6.18 -5.39 1.07
C LEU A 129 -6.33 -5.64 -0.44
N VAL A 130 -6.37 -6.92 -0.82
CA VAL A 130 -6.65 -7.35 -2.20
C VAL A 130 -8.11 -7.11 -2.59
N CYS A 131 -8.34 -6.69 -3.84
CA CYS A 131 -9.64 -6.81 -4.49
C CYS A 131 -9.67 -8.14 -5.26
N THR A 132 -10.54 -9.06 -4.85
CA THR A 132 -10.62 -10.42 -5.41
C THR A 132 -11.40 -10.49 -6.72
N ALA A 133 -12.24 -9.49 -6.99
CA ALA A 133 -12.97 -9.38 -8.26
C ALA A 133 -12.07 -8.75 -9.34
N TYR A 134 -11.76 -9.50 -10.39
CA TYR A 134 -10.96 -9.00 -11.52
C TYR A 134 -11.46 -9.42 -12.91
N ARG A 135 -12.52 -10.24 -12.99
CA ARG A 135 -13.07 -10.78 -14.25
C ARG A 135 -14.46 -10.27 -14.62
N SER A 136 -15.17 -9.62 -13.70
CA SER A 136 -16.52 -9.09 -13.98
C SER A 136 -16.46 -7.73 -14.66
N ASP A 137 -17.54 -7.36 -15.36
CA ASP A 137 -17.67 -6.03 -15.98
C ASP A 137 -17.58 -4.90 -14.94
N SER A 138 -18.05 -5.16 -13.72
CA SER A 138 -17.98 -4.23 -12.58
C SER A 138 -16.65 -4.27 -11.81
N ALA A 139 -15.71 -5.16 -12.15
CA ALA A 139 -14.49 -5.37 -11.37
C ALA A 139 -13.61 -4.11 -11.28
N LYS A 140 -13.51 -3.35 -12.38
CA LYS A 140 -12.74 -2.11 -12.40
C LYS A 140 -13.34 -1.04 -11.48
N GLN A 141 -14.66 -0.90 -11.49
CA GLN A 141 -15.36 0.05 -10.64
C GLN A 141 -15.21 -0.32 -9.16
N LEU A 142 -15.42 -1.59 -8.81
CA LEU A 142 -15.25 -2.06 -7.44
C LEU A 142 -13.80 -1.85 -6.95
N LEU A 143 -12.80 -2.17 -7.78
CA LEU A 143 -11.40 -1.92 -7.47
C LEU A 143 -11.13 -0.43 -7.18
N GLU A 144 -11.69 0.48 -7.99
CA GLU A 144 -11.53 1.92 -7.79
C GLU A 144 -12.19 2.39 -6.49
N GLU A 145 -13.41 1.93 -6.20
CA GLU A 145 -14.13 2.26 -4.97
C GLU A 145 -13.38 1.77 -3.72
N GLU A 146 -12.92 0.52 -3.71
CA GLU A 146 -12.11 -0.03 -2.62
C GLU A 146 -10.79 0.73 -2.44
N SER A 147 -10.11 1.05 -3.55
CA SER A 147 -8.82 1.77 -3.54
C SER A 147 -8.97 3.19 -3.01
N ARG A 148 -10.01 3.92 -3.45
CA ARG A 148 -10.32 5.26 -2.93
C ARG A 148 -10.68 5.19 -1.45
N GLY A 149 -11.39 4.14 -1.02
CA GLY A 149 -11.63 3.85 0.39
C GLY A 149 -10.34 3.69 1.19
N GLY A 150 -9.38 2.91 0.67
CA GLY A 150 -8.05 2.74 1.29
C GLY A 150 -7.27 4.04 1.38
N LYS A 151 -7.16 4.80 0.27
CA LYS A 151 -6.50 6.12 0.23
C LYS A 151 -7.10 7.07 1.28
N ARG A 152 -8.44 7.11 1.42
CA ARG A 152 -9.11 7.95 2.44
C ARG A 152 -8.77 7.55 3.88
N LEU A 153 -8.55 6.27 4.15
CA LEU A 153 -8.14 5.80 5.48
C LEU A 153 -6.66 6.08 5.78
N GLY A 154 -5.87 6.45 4.76
CA GLY A 154 -4.45 6.80 4.88
C GLY A 154 -3.47 5.71 4.42
N PHE A 155 -3.96 4.64 3.78
CA PHE A 155 -3.11 3.72 3.03
C PHE A 155 -2.46 4.43 1.84
N ASN A 156 -1.26 4.02 1.47
CA ASN A 156 -0.51 4.58 0.34
C ASN A 156 -0.20 3.57 -0.77
N GLY A 157 -0.89 2.43 -0.76
CA GLY A 157 -0.87 1.46 -1.83
C GLY A 157 -1.95 0.39 -1.64
N LYS A 158 -2.09 -0.49 -2.63
CA LYS A 158 -3.00 -1.64 -2.58
C LYS A 158 -2.39 -2.85 -3.28
N GLN A 159 -2.66 -4.04 -2.75
CA GLN A 159 -2.22 -5.27 -3.36
C GLN A 159 -2.96 -5.55 -4.68
N CYS A 160 -2.21 -5.91 -5.72
CA CYS A 160 -2.73 -6.34 -7.01
C CYS A 160 -2.48 -7.84 -7.21
N ILE A 161 -3.54 -8.61 -7.47
CA ILE A 161 -3.48 -10.05 -7.76
C ILE A 161 -3.62 -10.37 -9.24
N HIS A 162 -3.96 -9.38 -10.06
CA HIS A 162 -4.07 -9.51 -11.51
C HIS A 162 -3.45 -8.28 -12.22
N PRO A 163 -2.75 -8.45 -13.36
CA PRO A 163 -2.10 -7.33 -14.07
C PRO A 163 -3.03 -6.18 -14.46
N THR A 164 -4.31 -6.46 -14.71
CA THR A 164 -5.32 -5.43 -15.08
C THR A 164 -5.67 -4.49 -13.93
N GLN A 165 -5.23 -4.77 -12.70
CA GLN A 165 -5.49 -3.93 -11.54
C GLN A 165 -4.43 -2.83 -11.37
N VAL A 166 -3.22 -3.04 -11.89
CA VAL A 166 -2.05 -2.19 -11.64
C VAL A 166 -2.31 -0.73 -12.02
N GLU A 167 -2.79 -0.49 -13.25
CA GLU A 167 -3.04 0.86 -13.75
C GLU A 167 -4.08 1.61 -12.89
N THR A 168 -5.20 0.97 -12.56
CA THR A 168 -6.24 1.57 -11.71
C THR A 168 -5.72 1.90 -10.32
N VAL A 169 -4.96 0.97 -9.70
CA VAL A 169 -4.39 1.19 -8.36
C VAL A 169 -3.38 2.33 -8.40
N GLN A 170 -2.45 2.35 -9.35
CA GLN A 170 -1.48 3.43 -9.47
C GLN A 170 -2.13 4.79 -9.66
N ARG A 171 -3.14 4.89 -10.54
CA ARG A 171 -3.88 6.12 -10.73
C ARG A 171 -4.54 6.60 -9.43
N VAL A 172 -5.25 5.71 -8.72
CA VAL A 172 -5.97 6.11 -7.49
C VAL A 172 -5.03 6.55 -6.38
N PHE A 173 -3.90 5.87 -6.20
CA PHE A 173 -2.92 6.18 -5.15
C PHE A 173 -1.92 7.27 -5.55
N SER A 174 -1.89 7.69 -6.81
CA SER A 174 -1.17 8.90 -7.23
C SER A 174 -1.96 10.16 -6.86
N PRO A 175 -1.29 11.29 -6.64
CA PRO A 175 -1.94 12.60 -6.62
C PRO A 175 -2.66 12.89 -7.94
N GLU A 176 -3.90 13.34 -7.88
CA GLU A 176 -4.60 13.89 -9.05
C GLU A 176 -4.04 15.29 -9.37
N ALA A 177 -4.16 15.74 -10.62
CA ALA A 177 -3.62 17.04 -11.05
C ALA A 177 -4.13 18.21 -10.17
N GLU A 178 -5.40 18.16 -9.75
CA GLU A 178 -6.00 19.14 -8.85
C GLU A 178 -5.42 19.10 -7.43
N GLU A 179 -5.06 17.90 -6.93
CA GLU A 179 -4.39 17.74 -5.63
C GLU A 179 -2.98 18.35 -5.68
N VAL A 180 -2.24 18.12 -6.77
CA VAL A 180 -0.91 18.70 -6.99
C VAL A 180 -0.99 20.22 -7.13
N GLU A 181 -1.93 20.74 -7.92
CA GLU A 181 -2.10 22.19 -8.09
C GLU A 181 -2.41 22.85 -6.75
N TRP A 182 -3.34 22.28 -5.98
CA TRP A 182 -3.65 22.75 -4.64
C TRP A 182 -2.42 22.75 -3.73
N ALA A 183 -1.67 21.64 -3.69
CA ALA A 183 -0.47 21.54 -2.88
C ALA A 183 0.58 22.60 -3.24
N VAL A 184 0.84 22.80 -4.54
CA VAL A 184 1.77 23.84 -5.03
C VAL A 184 1.31 25.23 -4.61
N ARG A 185 0.02 25.55 -4.77
CA ARG A 185 -0.55 26.84 -4.35
C ARG A 185 -0.41 27.04 -2.84
N VAL A 186 -0.64 25.99 -2.05
CA VAL A 186 -0.47 26.03 -0.60
C VAL A 186 0.99 26.32 -0.23
N MET A 187 1.95 25.62 -0.84
CA MET A 187 3.39 25.83 -0.57
C MET A 187 3.88 27.24 -0.93
N ILE A 188 3.43 27.80 -2.05
CA ILE A 188 3.80 29.17 -2.45
C ILE A 188 3.27 30.20 -1.44
N ALA A 189 2.02 30.03 -0.98
CA ALA A 189 1.40 30.97 -0.06
C ALA A 189 1.89 30.77 1.39
N ASP A 190 2.26 29.55 1.78
CA ASP A 190 2.87 29.26 3.08
C ASP A 190 4.24 29.93 3.22
N ALA A 191 5.08 29.86 2.18
CA ALA A 191 6.37 30.57 2.15
C ALA A 191 6.20 32.09 2.36
N LYS A 192 5.21 32.70 1.71
CA LYS A 192 4.88 34.13 1.89
C LYS A 192 4.35 34.44 3.29
N ALA A 193 3.54 33.54 3.86
CA ALA A 193 3.00 33.70 5.20
C ALA A 193 4.12 33.60 6.26
N ALA A 194 5.07 32.69 6.08
CA ALA A 194 6.24 32.53 6.93
C ALA A 194 7.14 33.78 6.94
N GLU A 195 7.42 34.38 5.77
CA GLU A 195 8.13 35.66 5.66
C GLU A 195 7.41 36.80 6.39
N ALA A 196 6.07 36.77 6.40
CA ALA A 196 5.23 37.73 7.11
C ALA A 196 5.01 37.41 8.60
N GLY A 197 5.64 36.34 9.12
CA GLY A 197 5.51 35.92 10.52
C GLY A 197 4.12 35.41 10.92
N LYS A 198 3.33 34.88 9.97
CA LYS A 198 1.97 34.37 10.21
C LYS A 198 1.97 32.85 10.38
N GLY A 199 1.50 32.37 11.54
CA GLY A 199 1.33 30.94 11.81
C GLY A 199 0.04 30.32 11.26
N ALA A 200 -0.91 31.14 10.80
CA ALA A 200 -2.12 30.71 10.11
C ALA A 200 -2.54 31.76 9.08
N TRP A 201 -3.07 31.31 7.95
CA TRP A 201 -3.44 32.16 6.82
C TRP A 201 -4.62 31.55 6.05
N THR A 202 -5.06 32.19 4.96
CA THR A 202 -6.26 31.76 4.23
C THR A 202 -6.00 31.65 2.74
N LEU A 203 -6.48 30.56 2.13
CA LEU A 203 -6.51 30.32 0.69
C LEU A 203 -7.90 29.85 0.27
N ASP A 204 -8.51 30.52 -0.71
CA ASP A 204 -9.86 30.18 -1.22
C ASP A 204 -10.92 29.96 -0.11
N GLY A 205 -10.85 30.78 0.95
CA GLY A 205 -11.77 30.71 2.10
C GLY A 205 -11.46 29.58 3.10
N LYS A 206 -10.40 28.80 2.89
CA LYS A 206 -9.94 27.77 3.83
C LYS A 206 -8.81 28.30 4.71
N MET A 207 -8.90 28.03 6.00
CA MET A 207 -7.80 28.28 6.94
C MET A 207 -6.68 27.27 6.67
N ILE A 208 -5.46 27.78 6.52
CA ILE A 208 -4.25 26.99 6.41
C ILE A 208 -3.38 27.27 7.63
N ASP A 209 -3.02 26.22 8.35
CA ASP A 209 -2.09 26.21 9.45
C ASP A 209 -0.96 25.19 9.18
N VAL A 210 -0.02 25.05 10.12
CA VAL A 210 1.16 24.18 9.95
C VAL A 210 0.79 22.73 9.61
N PRO A 211 -0.17 22.07 10.29
CA PRO A 211 -0.60 20.71 9.92
C PRO A 211 -1.15 20.60 8.50
N VAL A 212 -1.96 21.57 8.05
CA VAL A 212 -2.50 21.57 6.69
C VAL A 212 -1.36 21.75 5.68
N ALA A 213 -0.45 22.71 5.90
CA ALA A 213 0.68 22.94 5.00
C ALA A 213 1.61 21.71 4.89
N GLU A 214 2.01 21.10 6.01
CA GLU A 214 2.88 19.92 5.99
C GLU A 214 2.21 18.69 5.36
N LYS A 215 0.89 18.55 5.48
CA LYS A 215 0.13 17.53 4.73
C LYS A 215 0.28 17.74 3.22
N GLU A 216 0.07 18.96 2.74
CA GLU A 216 0.14 19.25 1.30
C GLU A 216 1.56 19.12 0.74
N LYS A 217 2.60 19.34 1.56
CA LYS A 217 4.00 19.11 1.18
C LYS A 217 4.35 17.65 0.89
N SER A 218 3.53 16.71 1.37
CA SER A 218 3.69 15.27 1.12
C SER A 218 3.05 14.79 -0.19
N ILE A 219 2.35 15.68 -0.90
CA ILE A 219 1.74 15.46 -2.22
C ILE A 219 2.75 15.85 -3.30
#